data_AF-A0A9N8CTX2-F1
#
_entry.id   AF-A0A9N8CTX2-F1
#
_cell.length_a   1.000
_cell.length_b   1.000
_cell.length_c   1.000
_cell.angle_alpha   90.00
_cell.angle_beta   90.00
_cell.angle_gamma   90.00
#
_symmetry.space_group_name_H-M   'P 1'
#
loop_
_entity.id
_entity.type
_entity.pdbx_description
1 polymer ?
#
loop_
_entity_poly.entity_id
_entity_poly.type
_entity_poly.pdbx_seq_one_letter_code
_entity_poly.pdbx_strand_id
1 'polypeptide(L)'
;MGKMVIQILAAVAEAERERILERTNDGRIAAMAAGVKFGRKPHKKSEIARELIHQNQSVSFVMERTGISRATYFRLKKHTCLA
;
A
#
# COMPACT_ATOMS: atom_id res chain seq x y z
N MET A 1 7.56 -12.14 -44.43
CA MET A 1 7.95 -10.74 -44.15
C MET A 1 7.26 -10.12 -42.93
N GLY A 2 6.02 -10.51 -42.57
CA GLY A 2 5.32 -9.93 -41.41
C GLY A 2 5.95 -10.20 -40.03
N LYS A 3 6.63 -11.34 -39.83
CA LYS A 3 7.25 -11.71 -38.54
C LYS A 3 8.30 -10.69 -38.07
N MET A 4 9.14 -10.20 -38.98
CA MET A 4 10.20 -9.23 -38.66
C MET A 4 9.61 -7.85 -38.29
N VAL A 5 8.57 -7.41 -39.00
CA VAL A 5 7.88 -6.15 -38.71
C VAL A 5 7.25 -6.19 -37.32
N ILE A 6 6.60 -7.30 -36.95
CA ILE A 6 6.02 -7.48 -35.61
C ILE A 6 7.11 -7.41 -34.53
N GLN A 7 8.25 -8.05 -34.76
CA GLN A 7 9.36 -8.02 -33.79
C GLN A 7 9.95 -6.63 -33.58
N ILE A 8 10.12 -5.86 -34.67
CA ILE A 8 10.62 -4.48 -34.58
C ILE A 8 9.63 -3.61 -33.81
N LEU A 9 8.34 -3.69 -34.12
CA LEU A 9 7.31 -2.92 -33.43
C LEU A 9 7.18 -3.32 -31.96
N ALA A 10 7.31 -4.61 -31.64
CA ALA A 10 7.32 -5.09 -30.26
C ALA A 10 8.53 -4.54 -29.48
N ALA A 11 9.73 -4.60 -30.06
CA ALA A 11 10.94 -4.08 -29.42
C ALA A 11 10.86 -2.56 -29.16
N VAL A 12 10.29 -1.80 -30.10
CA VAL A 12 10.06 -0.35 -29.93
C VAL A 12 9.06 -0.10 -28.80
N ALA A 13 7.97 -0.88 -28.74
CA ALA A 13 6.97 -0.75 -27.69
C ALA A 13 7.52 -1.10 -26.29
N GLU A 14 8.38 -2.12 -26.20
CA GLU A 14 9.07 -2.50 -24.97
C GLU A 14 10.01 -1.39 -24.49
N ALA A 15 10.83 -0.83 -25.39
CA ALA A 15 11.74 0.27 -25.06
C ALA A 15 11.01 1.53 -24.56
N GLU A 16 9.87 1.87 -25.17
CA GLU A 16 9.07 3.01 -24.71
C GLU A 16 8.44 2.74 -23.33
N ARG A 17 7.97 1.50 -23.09
CA ARG A 17 7.43 1.11 -21.79
C ARG A 17 8.48 1.19 -20.70
N GLU A 18 9.71 0.76 -20.98
CA GLU A 18 10.83 0.83 -20.05
C GLU A 18 11.15 2.29 -19.70
N ARG A 19 11.25 3.18 -20.70
CA ARG A 19 11.44 4.62 -20.50
C ARG A 19 10.38 5.26 -19.60
N ILE A 20 9.10 4.89 -19.78
CA ILE A 20 8.00 5.40 -18.93
C ILE A 20 8.17 4.92 -17.48
N LEU A 21 8.57 3.65 -17.30
CA LEU A 21 8.78 3.08 -15.97
C LEU A 21 9.96 3.73 -15.25
N GLU A 22 11.09 3.93 -15.94
CA GLU A 22 12.26 4.65 -15.40
C GLU A 22 11.87 6.02 -14.85
N ARG A 23 11.24 6.86 -15.69
CA ARG A 23 10.81 8.21 -15.30
C ARG A 23 9.81 8.20 -14.14
N THR A 24 8.90 7.23 -14.12
CA THR A 24 7.92 7.07 -13.04
C THR A 24 8.60 6.66 -11.73
N ASN A 25 9.61 5.80 -11.80
CA ASN A 25 10.39 5.36 -10.63
C ASN A 25 11.21 6.51 -10.07
N ASP A 26 11.88 7.29 -10.92
CA ASP A 26 12.63 8.49 -10.50
C ASP A 26 11.72 9.48 -9.77
N GLY A 27 10.55 9.76 -10.34
CA GLY A 27 9.54 10.60 -9.70
C GLY A 27 9.04 10.03 -8.37
N ARG A 28 8.84 8.70 -8.29
CA ARG A 28 8.45 8.02 -7.06
C ARG A 28 9.52 8.18 -5.98
N ILE A 29 10.80 8.01 -6.34
CA ILE A 29 11.93 8.16 -5.41
C ILE A 29 12.00 9.60 -4.88
N ALA A 30 11.89 10.59 -5.77
CA ALA A 30 11.86 11.99 -5.37
C ALA A 30 10.69 12.31 -4.43
N ALA A 31 9.49 11.78 -4.72
CA ALA A 31 8.32 11.96 -3.87
C ALA A 31 8.46 11.26 -2.50
N MET A 32 9.06 10.07 -2.46
CA MET A 32 9.37 9.38 -1.20
C MET A 32 10.37 10.19 -0.37
N ALA A 33 11.40 10.76 -1.00
CA ALA A 33 12.38 11.64 -0.34
C ALA A 33 11.73 12.93 0.18
N ALA A 34 10.72 13.46 -0.52
CA ALA A 34 9.90 14.58 -0.06
C ALA A 34 8.90 14.21 1.07
N GLY A 35 8.87 12.94 1.51
CA GLY A 35 8.01 12.48 2.60
C GLY A 35 6.57 12.14 2.21
N VAL A 36 6.28 12.01 0.91
CA VAL A 36 4.95 11.58 0.45
C VAL A 36 4.70 10.14 0.89
N LYS A 37 3.67 9.93 1.72
CA LYS A 37 3.26 8.59 2.16
C LYS A 37 2.49 7.87 1.06
N PHE A 38 3.11 6.84 0.49
CA PHE A 38 2.50 5.97 -0.51
C PHE A 38 1.60 4.89 0.12
N GLY A 39 0.81 4.25 -0.73
CA GLY A 39 -0.08 3.15 -0.35
C GLY A 39 -1.46 3.59 0.11
N ARG A 40 -2.29 2.62 0.50
CA ARG A 40 -3.66 2.88 0.95
C ARG A 40 -3.63 3.59 2.31
N LYS A 41 -4.35 4.72 2.41
CA LYS A 41 -4.53 5.43 3.68
C LYS A 41 -5.14 4.49 4.73
N PRO A 42 -4.63 4.51 5.99
CA PRO A 42 -5.18 3.68 7.05
C PRO A 42 -6.65 4.06 7.33
N HIS A 43 -7.38 3.13 7.94
CA HIS A 43 -8.76 3.39 8.32
C HIS A 43 -8.82 4.57 9.31
N LYS A 44 -9.82 5.46 9.16
CA LYS A 44 -9.91 6.71 9.95
C LYS A 44 -9.83 6.47 11.47
N LYS A 45 -10.42 5.38 11.97
CA LYS A 45 -10.44 5.02 13.40
C LYS A 45 -9.36 4.00 13.81
N SER A 46 -8.33 3.82 13.00
CA SER A 46 -7.28 2.83 13.28
C SER A 46 -6.38 3.22 14.46
N GLU A 47 -6.18 4.51 14.71
CA GLU A 47 -5.43 5.01 15.88
C GLU A 47 -6.20 4.73 17.17
N ILE A 48 -7.46 5.13 17.24
CA ILE A 48 -8.37 4.80 18.36
C ILE A 48 -8.41 3.28 18.60
N ALA A 49 -8.49 2.48 17.53
CA ALA A 49 -8.46 1.02 17.66
C ALA A 49 -7.16 0.51 18.30
N ARG A 50 -6.00 1.09 17.99
CA ARG A 50 -4.71 0.71 18.61
C ARG A 50 -4.69 1.06 20.09
N GLU A 51 -5.20 2.22 20.47
CA GLU A 51 -5.29 2.64 21.88
C GLU A 51 -6.16 1.68 22.70
N LEU A 52 -7.34 1.31 22.19
CA LEU A 52 -8.23 0.36 22.88
C LEU A 52 -7.63 -1.05 22.95
N ILE A 53 -6.83 -1.44 21.95
CA ILE A 53 -6.06 -2.70 21.97
C ILE A 53 -4.97 -2.65 23.05
N HIS A 54 -4.23 -1.54 23.18
CA HIS A 54 -3.23 -1.36 24.25
C HIS A 54 -3.85 -1.40 25.64
N GLN A 55 -5.08 -0.88 25.79
CA GLN A 55 -5.85 -0.95 27.03
C GLN A 55 -6.45 -2.34 27.32
N ASN A 56 -6.09 -3.37 26.54
CA ASN A 56 -6.60 -4.75 26.68
C ASN A 56 -8.13 -4.87 26.66
N GLN A 57 -8.83 -3.98 25.94
CA GLN A 57 -10.29 -4.07 25.80
C GLN A 57 -10.72 -5.27 24.93
N SER A 58 -11.96 -5.70 25.12
CA SER A 58 -12.51 -6.87 24.43
C SER A 58 -12.62 -6.63 22.91
N VAL A 59 -12.42 -7.71 22.14
CA VAL A 59 -12.43 -7.65 20.66
C VAL A 59 -13.74 -7.06 20.14
N SER A 60 -14.88 -7.51 20.68
CA SER A 60 -16.21 -7.06 20.28
C SER A 60 -16.41 -5.57 20.54
N PHE A 61 -15.97 -5.08 21.70
CA PHE A 61 -16.09 -3.67 22.07
C PHE A 61 -15.30 -2.75 21.13
N VAL A 62 -14.06 -3.14 20.79
CA VAL A 62 -13.22 -2.36 19.86
C VAL A 62 -13.86 -2.33 18.47
N MET A 63 -14.39 -3.45 18.00
CA MET A 63 -15.03 -3.55 16.68
C MET A 63 -16.29 -2.68 16.60
N GLU A 64 -17.17 -2.71 17.61
CA GLU A 64 -18.39 -1.91 17.64
C GLU A 64 -18.08 -0.41 17.67
N ARG A 65 -17.13 0.01 18.52
CA ARG A 65 -16.79 1.43 18.68
C ARG A 65 -16.09 2.03 17.46
N THR A 66 -15.23 1.25 16.81
CA THR A 66 -14.38 1.72 15.71
C THR A 66 -14.89 1.33 14.32
N GLY A 67 -15.87 0.43 14.24
CA GLY A 67 -16.43 -0.07 12.97
C GLY A 67 -15.43 -0.87 12.13
N ILE A 68 -14.30 -1.30 12.71
CA ILE A 68 -13.29 -2.08 11.98
C ILE A 68 -13.70 -3.55 11.90
N SER A 69 -13.32 -4.20 10.80
CA SER A 69 -13.53 -5.64 10.65
C SER A 69 -12.65 -6.45 11.62
N ARG A 70 -13.10 -7.65 11.98
CA ARG A 70 -12.34 -8.61 12.82
C ARG A 70 -10.93 -8.86 12.27
N ALA A 71 -10.79 -9.02 10.96
CA ALA A 71 -9.49 -9.18 10.32
C ALA A 71 -8.57 -7.96 10.51
N THR A 72 -9.13 -6.75 10.45
CA THR A 72 -8.38 -5.51 10.70
C THR A 72 -7.94 -5.42 12.16
N TYR A 73 -8.79 -5.80 13.11
CA TYR A 73 -8.42 -5.87 14.53
C TYR A 73 -7.21 -6.77 14.77
N PHE A 74 -7.24 -8.03 14.30
CA PHE A 74 -6.14 -8.97 14.51
C PHE A 74 -4.85 -8.54 13.81
N ARG A 75 -4.95 -7.93 12.62
CA ARG A 75 -3.79 -7.32 11.94
C ARG A 75 -3.19 -6.22 12.80
N LEU A 76 -4.00 -5.30 13.32
CA LEU A 76 -3.53 -4.22 14.20
C LEU A 76 -2.89 -4.79 15.47
N LYS A 77 -3.55 -5.72 16.17
CA LYS A 77 -3.03 -6.36 17.38
C LYS A 77 -1.66 -7.02 17.16
N LYS A 78 -1.45 -7.69 16.02
CA LYS A 78 -0.15 -8.29 15.67
C LYS A 78 0.94 -7.22 15.54
N HIS A 79 0.66 -6.12 14.85
CA HIS A 79 1.62 -5.02 14.70
C HIS A 79 1.90 -4.29 16.02
N THR A 80 0.92 -4.20 16.90
CA THR A 80 1.04 -3.53 18.20
C THR A 80 1.82 -4.35 19.25
N CYS A 81 1.82 -5.68 19.15
CA CYS A 81 2.48 -6.59 20.11
C CYS A 81 3.96 -6.88 19.75
N LEU A 82 4.38 -6.57 18.52
CA LEU A 82 5.73 -6.81 18.00
C LEU A 82 6.68 -5.60 18.21
N ALA A 83 6.26 -4.60 18.96
CA ALA A 83 7.03 -3.42 19.36
C ALA A 83 7.12 -3.38 20.87
#